data_AF-A0A4S3KKN9-F1
#
_entry.id   AF-A0A4S3KKN9-F1
#
_cell.length_a   1.000
_cell.length_b   1.000
_cell.length_c   1.000
_cell.angle_alpha   90.00
_cell.angle_beta   90.00
_cell.angle_gamma   90.00
#
_symmetry.space_group_name_H-M   'P 1'
#
loop_
_entity.id
_entity.type
_entity.pdbx_description
1 polymer ?
#
loop_
_entity_poly.entity_id
_entity_poly.type
_entity_poly.pdbx_seq_one_letter_code
_entity_poly.pdbx_strand_id
1 'polypeptide(L)'
;MITTIAMRRSAEPFAERLPIAQALERAAALLLPEATAPETVYPLAALGPLADAARDLAAGAQVDVAMAGQSLLAAAALLTQSTANVRSLDGAIKPLALYALTIANSGDGKDSGDRVALHPVHEFQREAGRAYGRALAQVASEKATRKKNDPPIEKPIPPFRLCADATIEGLRRSFDEGVASQGLFSTEGGAVLAGHGMTPENRTKTAATLCGLWDRGHLSVVRAGEGRTERYGIRLSSHLLLQPAALGDVLADESLAGIGFWPRFLLAWPAPLAPRKFRPWRPNASAAVMTYTCRANELLDRPVPDDCDALPIIEPTPEATAMLAAFFERMEVEARRGDLRDVRPFALRATELACRVAGVLAAWTGADKLEAENARDGIAVAAYSLDTWQAALAGKADPAPGWAMTLYRWLAARAEPTLLRDLTKLAPASVRPSARRDQAIDRLKSAGLVDVTDGSILAQGVTHARQ
;
A
#
# COMPACT_ATOMS: atom_id res chain seq x y z
N MET A 1 -24.21 30.17 -19.41
CA MET A 1 -23.20 30.17 -20.49
C MET A 1 -21.86 30.45 -19.85
N ILE A 2 -21.14 29.41 -19.42
CA ILE A 2 -19.78 29.54 -18.91
C ILE A 2 -18.90 28.91 -19.97
N THR A 3 -18.13 29.78 -20.63
CA THR A 3 -17.28 29.47 -21.77
C THR A 3 -16.17 28.53 -21.33
N THR A 4 -16.22 27.27 -21.77
CA THR A 4 -15.11 26.32 -21.71
C THR A 4 -13.96 26.88 -22.54
N ILE A 5 -12.97 27.48 -21.89
CA ILE A 5 -11.72 27.87 -22.54
C ILE A 5 -10.93 26.57 -22.76
N ALA A 6 -11.16 25.94 -23.91
CA ALA A 6 -10.23 24.97 -24.46
C ALA A 6 -8.99 25.73 -24.92
N MET A 7 -8.00 25.89 -24.03
CA MET A 7 -6.67 26.36 -24.42
C MET A 7 -6.05 25.31 -25.36
N ARG A 8 -6.14 25.54 -26.68
CA ARG A 8 -5.13 25.02 -27.61
C ARG A 8 -3.82 25.73 -27.28
N ARG A 9 -2.98 25.11 -26.44
CA ARG A 9 -1.59 25.57 -26.24
C ARG A 9 -0.79 25.24 -27.49
N SER A 10 -0.35 26.27 -28.21
CA SER A 10 0.75 26.17 -29.15
C SER A 10 2.04 25.82 -28.39
N ALA A 11 2.87 24.96 -28.96
CA ALA A 11 4.16 24.55 -28.38
C ALA A 11 5.19 25.69 -28.44
N GLU A 12 5.15 26.60 -27.47
CA GLU A 12 6.27 27.51 -27.21
C GLU A 12 7.25 26.87 -26.21
N PRO A 13 8.58 27.01 -26.42
CA PRO A 13 9.57 26.49 -25.49
C PRO A 13 9.42 27.11 -24.10
N PHE A 14 9.56 26.31 -23.04
CA PHE A 14 9.44 26.78 -21.66
C PHE A 14 10.45 27.90 -21.38
N ALA A 15 9.95 29.11 -21.10
CA ALA A 15 10.77 30.26 -20.73
C ALA A 15 11.50 30.04 -19.38
N GLU A 16 10.90 29.27 -18.48
CA GLU A 16 11.46 28.94 -17.16
C GLU A 16 12.12 27.55 -17.16
N ARG A 17 13.41 27.52 -16.79
CA ARG A 17 14.18 26.29 -16.59
C ARG A 17 14.21 25.91 -15.12
N LEU A 18 13.74 24.71 -14.81
CA LEU A 18 13.58 24.20 -13.45
C LEU A 18 14.66 23.17 -13.09
N PRO A 19 15.05 23.01 -11.81
CA PRO A 19 15.84 21.86 -11.37
C PRO A 19 15.18 20.54 -11.80
N ILE A 20 15.97 19.49 -12.03
CA ILE A 20 15.50 18.20 -12.58
C ILE A 20 14.23 17.70 -11.86
N ALA A 21 14.22 17.68 -10.53
CA ALA A 21 13.06 17.20 -9.76
C ALA A 21 11.76 17.96 -10.09
N GLN A 22 11.80 19.30 -10.12
CA GLN A 22 10.64 20.13 -10.42
C GLN A 22 10.24 20.05 -11.91
N ALA A 23 11.21 19.89 -12.81
CA ALA A 23 10.93 19.68 -14.23
C ALA A 23 10.23 18.34 -14.47
N LEU A 24 10.60 17.29 -13.73
CA LEU A 24 9.92 15.99 -13.76
C LEU A 24 8.49 16.10 -13.23
N GLU A 25 8.25 16.86 -12.15
CA GLU A 25 6.89 17.11 -11.65
C GLU A 25 6.02 17.83 -12.68
N ARG A 26 6.55 18.88 -13.34
CA ARG A 26 5.84 19.58 -14.43
C ARG A 26 5.54 18.65 -15.61
N ALA A 27 6.51 17.83 -16.01
CA ALA A 27 6.32 16.87 -17.09
C ALA A 27 5.27 15.82 -16.74
N ALA A 28 5.25 15.34 -15.49
CA ALA A 28 4.21 14.44 -14.99
C ALA A 28 2.81 15.05 -15.18
N ALA A 29 2.64 16.31 -14.75
CA ALA A 29 1.36 17.02 -14.84
C ALA A 29 0.87 17.28 -16.28
N LEU A 30 1.79 17.35 -17.25
CA LEU A 30 1.45 17.59 -18.67
C LEU A 30 1.23 16.30 -19.46
N LEU A 31 1.94 15.23 -19.12
CA LEU A 31 1.96 14.00 -19.91
C LEU A 31 0.97 12.97 -19.40
N LEU A 32 0.97 12.76 -18.08
CA LEU A 32 0.15 11.74 -17.46
C LEU A 32 -1.29 12.25 -17.38
N PRO A 33 -2.29 11.39 -17.67
CA PRO A 33 -3.67 11.78 -17.46
C PRO A 33 -3.84 12.25 -16.01
N GLU A 34 -4.63 13.29 -15.80
CA GLU A 34 -5.02 13.69 -14.46
C GLU A 34 -5.78 12.52 -13.87
N ALA A 35 -5.11 11.80 -12.98
CA ALA A 35 -5.57 10.56 -12.42
C ALA A 35 -6.70 10.92 -11.45
N THR A 36 -7.92 10.89 -11.97
CA THR A 36 -9.13 11.21 -11.21
C THR A 36 -9.57 9.96 -10.48
N ALA A 37 -9.92 10.13 -9.21
CA ALA A 37 -10.53 9.08 -8.42
C ALA A 37 -11.78 8.57 -9.14
N PRO A 38 -12.06 7.26 -9.08
CA PRO A 38 -13.31 6.73 -9.60
C PRO A 38 -14.50 7.32 -8.85
N GLU A 39 -15.66 7.40 -9.51
CA GLU A 39 -16.92 7.86 -8.91
C GLU A 39 -17.49 6.86 -7.87
N THR A 40 -16.84 5.71 -7.67
CA THR A 40 -17.24 4.69 -6.71
C THR A 40 -17.22 5.25 -5.28
N VAL A 41 -18.36 5.16 -4.59
CA VAL A 41 -18.50 5.65 -3.22
C VAL A 41 -17.90 4.63 -2.25
N TYR A 42 -17.02 5.09 -1.35
CA TYR A 42 -16.44 4.24 -0.31
C TYR A 42 -17.54 3.73 0.64
N PRO A 43 -17.60 2.41 0.91
CA PRO A 43 -18.71 1.81 1.65
C PRO A 43 -18.52 1.99 3.16
N LEU A 44 -18.64 3.23 3.66
CA LEU A 44 -18.40 3.59 5.06
C LEU A 44 -19.22 2.73 6.05
N ALA A 45 -20.47 2.42 5.73
CA ALA A 45 -21.32 1.57 6.58
C ALA A 45 -20.79 0.13 6.68
N ALA A 46 -20.13 -0.37 5.63
CA ALA A 46 -19.52 -1.70 5.59
C ALA A 46 -18.22 -1.81 6.40
N LEU A 47 -17.79 -0.73 7.07
CA LEU A 47 -16.76 -0.82 8.09
C LEU A 47 -17.32 -1.29 9.44
N GLY A 48 -18.63 -1.54 9.53
CA GLY A 48 -19.32 -2.08 10.70
C GLY A 48 -18.88 -1.37 11.99
N PRO A 49 -18.21 -2.06 12.93
CA PRO A 49 -17.78 -1.48 14.20
C PRO A 49 -16.80 -0.30 14.09
N LEU A 50 -16.16 -0.10 12.93
CA LEU A 50 -15.23 1.02 12.69
C LEU A 50 -15.92 2.22 12.04
N ALA A 51 -17.16 2.09 11.57
CA ALA A 51 -17.84 3.08 10.73
C ALA A 51 -18.02 4.44 11.42
N ASP A 52 -18.38 4.45 12.71
CA ASP A 52 -18.59 5.68 13.46
C ASP A 52 -17.28 6.43 13.71
N ALA A 53 -16.21 5.71 14.07
CA ALA A 53 -14.88 6.30 14.21
C ALA A 53 -14.36 6.83 12.88
N ALA A 54 -14.58 6.11 11.76
CA ALA A 54 -14.20 6.56 10.43
C ALA A 54 -14.95 7.82 10.00
N ARG A 55 -16.25 7.89 10.26
CA ARG A 55 -17.08 9.07 9.97
C ARG A 55 -16.61 10.29 10.76
N ASP A 56 -16.40 10.13 12.05
CA ASP A 56 -15.97 11.23 12.91
C ASP A 56 -14.54 11.69 12.58
N LEU A 57 -13.63 10.74 12.34
CA LEU A 57 -12.26 11.04 11.89
C LEU A 57 -12.27 11.81 10.57
N ALA A 58 -13.04 11.36 9.57
CA ALA A 58 -13.18 12.06 8.29
C ALA A 58 -13.69 13.50 8.48
N ALA A 59 -14.76 13.67 9.28
CA ALA A 59 -15.35 14.98 9.53
C ALA A 59 -14.42 15.91 10.33
N GLY A 60 -13.76 15.40 11.37
CA GLY A 60 -12.93 16.15 12.28
C GLY A 60 -11.56 16.51 11.72
N ALA A 61 -10.87 15.53 11.13
CA ALA A 61 -9.59 15.76 10.45
C ALA A 61 -9.76 16.39 9.05
N GLN A 62 -10.99 16.48 8.55
CA GLN A 62 -11.33 16.99 7.22
C GLN A 62 -10.55 16.24 6.13
N VAL A 63 -10.65 14.91 6.17
CA VAL A 63 -10.14 13.99 5.14
C VAL A 63 -11.31 13.22 4.52
N ASP A 64 -11.07 12.59 3.38
CA ASP A 64 -12.09 11.77 2.74
C ASP A 64 -12.43 10.54 3.60
N VAL A 65 -13.68 10.07 3.53
CA VAL A 65 -14.14 8.89 4.27
C VAL A 65 -13.39 7.62 3.88
N ALA A 66 -12.93 7.52 2.62
CA ALA A 66 -12.10 6.42 2.17
C ALA A 66 -10.72 6.44 2.82
N MET A 67 -10.13 7.62 3.02
CA MET A 67 -8.86 7.77 3.73
C MET A 67 -9.00 7.34 5.19
N ALA A 68 -9.97 7.93 5.91
CA ALA A 68 -10.20 7.60 7.32
C ALA A 68 -10.57 6.12 7.52
N GLY A 69 -11.45 5.60 6.65
CA GLY A 69 -11.90 4.23 6.67
C GLY A 69 -10.78 3.23 6.43
N GLN A 70 -9.95 3.48 5.40
CA GLN A 70 -8.84 2.58 5.07
C GLN A 70 -7.77 2.57 6.18
N SER A 71 -7.43 3.72 6.76
CA SER A 71 -6.49 3.81 7.88
C SER A 71 -6.96 3.01 9.09
N LEU A 72 -8.24 3.13 9.46
CA LEU A 72 -8.82 2.39 10.59
C LEU A 72 -8.92 0.89 10.31
N LEU A 73 -9.30 0.50 9.09
CA LEU A 73 -9.38 -0.91 8.70
C LEU A 73 -7.99 -1.58 8.71
N ALA A 74 -6.96 -0.91 8.19
CA ALA A 74 -5.61 -1.44 8.18
C ALA A 74 -5.03 -1.54 9.60
N ALA A 75 -5.26 -0.53 10.44
CA ALA A 75 -4.89 -0.57 11.86
C ALA A 75 -5.64 -1.69 12.61
N ALA A 76 -6.93 -1.89 12.33
CA ALA A 76 -7.70 -2.99 12.88
C ALA A 76 -7.11 -4.35 12.49
N ALA A 77 -6.74 -4.54 11.22
CA ALA A 77 -6.07 -5.77 10.77
C ALA A 77 -4.75 -6.04 11.51
N LEU A 78 -3.92 -5.02 11.71
CA LEU A 78 -2.69 -5.12 12.51
C LEU A 78 -2.97 -5.56 13.96
N LEU A 79 -4.05 -5.04 14.55
CA LEU A 79 -4.42 -5.33 15.93
C LEU A 79 -5.08 -6.70 16.10
N THR A 80 -5.81 -7.20 15.10
CA THR A 80 -6.54 -8.46 15.17
C THR A 80 -5.77 -9.65 14.60
N GLN A 81 -4.75 -9.45 13.74
CA GLN A 81 -4.02 -10.54 13.07
C GLN A 81 -3.30 -11.51 14.02
N SER A 82 -3.06 -11.13 15.28
CA SER A 82 -2.53 -12.00 16.33
C SER A 82 -3.59 -12.54 17.30
N THR A 83 -4.87 -12.43 16.97
CA THR A 83 -5.98 -12.82 17.87
C THR A 83 -6.86 -13.94 17.34
N ALA A 84 -7.00 -14.04 16.02
CA ALA A 84 -7.78 -15.07 15.35
C ALA A 84 -7.30 -15.28 13.91
N ASN A 85 -7.74 -16.37 13.30
CA ASN A 85 -7.72 -16.61 11.86
C ASN A 85 -9.17 -16.73 11.35
N VAL A 86 -9.38 -16.73 10.04
CA VAL A 86 -10.72 -16.89 9.42
C VAL A 86 -10.76 -18.10 8.49
N ARG A 87 -11.87 -18.83 8.48
CA ARG A 87 -12.12 -19.87 7.48
C ARG A 87 -12.58 -19.25 6.16
N SER A 88 -11.90 -19.60 5.08
CA SER A 88 -12.29 -19.21 3.72
C SER A 88 -13.13 -20.31 3.05
N LEU A 89 -13.80 -19.99 1.93
CA LEU A 89 -14.66 -20.91 1.19
C LEU A 89 -13.91 -22.13 0.61
N ASP A 90 -12.61 -22.01 0.37
CA ASP A 90 -11.74 -23.12 -0.04
C ASP A 90 -11.44 -24.09 1.12
N GLY A 91 -12.04 -23.88 2.29
CA GLY A 91 -11.81 -24.65 3.52
C GLY A 91 -10.49 -24.30 4.22
N ALA A 92 -9.64 -23.50 3.59
CA ALA A 92 -8.37 -23.10 4.15
C ALA A 92 -8.55 -22.05 5.25
N ILE A 93 -7.64 -22.10 6.22
CA ILE A 93 -7.50 -21.08 7.26
C ILE A 93 -6.67 -19.94 6.68
N LYS A 94 -7.15 -18.71 6.77
CA LYS A 94 -6.45 -17.52 6.29
C LYS A 94 -6.12 -16.59 7.45
N PRO A 95 -4.94 -15.96 7.46
CA PRO A 95 -4.63 -14.87 8.38
C PRO A 95 -5.59 -13.69 8.21
N LEU A 96 -5.86 -12.95 9.30
CA LEU A 96 -6.60 -11.67 9.24
C LEU A 96 -5.76 -10.50 8.71
N ALA A 97 -4.51 -10.76 8.31
CA ALA A 97 -3.62 -9.75 7.76
C ALA A 97 -4.20 -9.15 6.46
N LEU A 98 -4.22 -7.81 6.40
CA LEU A 98 -4.65 -7.05 5.23
C LEU A 98 -3.49 -6.22 4.67
N TYR A 99 -3.41 -6.16 3.33
CA TYR A 99 -2.62 -5.16 2.63
C TYR A 99 -3.57 -4.10 2.09
N ALA A 100 -3.39 -2.87 2.52
CA ALA A 100 -4.16 -1.71 2.09
C ALA A 100 -3.27 -0.78 1.26
N LEU A 101 -3.83 -0.23 0.20
CA LEU A 101 -3.21 0.76 -0.67
C LEU A 101 -4.14 1.96 -0.76
N THR A 102 -3.65 3.17 -0.47
CA THR A 102 -4.45 4.38 -0.64
C THR A 102 -3.75 5.36 -1.58
N ILE A 103 -4.49 5.87 -2.55
CA ILE A 103 -3.99 6.89 -3.48
C ILE A 103 -4.49 8.25 -3.01
N ALA A 104 -3.58 9.18 -2.75
CA ALA A 104 -3.94 10.53 -2.33
C ALA A 104 -2.88 11.56 -2.76
N ASN A 105 -3.30 12.80 -3.02
CA ASN A 105 -2.38 13.87 -3.37
C ASN A 105 -1.62 14.37 -2.15
N SER A 106 -0.60 15.18 -2.40
CA SER A 106 0.03 15.96 -1.34
C SER A 106 -1.01 16.91 -0.73
N GLY A 107 -1.10 16.95 0.60
CA GLY A 107 -2.05 17.82 1.31
C GLY A 107 -3.44 17.23 1.57
N ASP A 108 -3.78 16.07 0.98
CA ASP A 108 -5.07 15.36 1.16
C ASP A 108 -5.23 14.68 2.55
N GLY A 109 -4.28 14.92 3.46
CA GLY A 109 -4.35 14.43 4.83
C GLY A 109 -3.92 12.97 5.02
N LYS A 110 -2.99 12.48 4.19
CA LYS A 110 -2.32 11.16 4.34
C LYS A 110 -1.94 10.86 5.79
N ASP A 111 -1.17 11.76 6.40
CA ASP A 111 -0.73 11.59 7.79
C ASP A 111 -1.87 11.77 8.80
N SER A 112 -2.97 12.45 8.43
CA SER A 112 -4.04 12.78 9.37
C SER A 112 -4.90 11.57 9.73
N GLY A 113 -5.18 10.69 8.75
CA GLY A 113 -5.90 9.43 8.98
C GLY A 113 -5.06 8.46 9.82
N ASP A 114 -3.88 8.10 9.31
CA ASP A 114 -2.99 7.12 9.93
C ASP A 114 -2.56 7.52 11.34
N ARG A 115 -2.24 8.80 11.57
CA ARG A 115 -1.84 9.28 12.90
C ARG A 115 -2.89 9.01 13.96
N VAL A 116 -4.18 9.15 13.63
CA VAL A 116 -5.26 8.87 14.58
C VAL A 116 -5.48 7.37 14.72
N ALA A 117 -5.53 6.63 13.61
CA ALA A 117 -5.76 5.19 13.63
C ALA A 117 -4.66 4.41 14.35
N LEU A 118 -3.39 4.82 14.19
CA LEU A 118 -2.21 4.19 14.78
C LEU A 118 -1.75 4.82 16.10
N HIS A 119 -2.40 5.89 16.57
CA HIS A 119 -2.03 6.52 17.85
C HIS A 119 -1.90 5.51 19.01
N PRO A 120 -2.86 4.59 19.23
CA PRO A 120 -2.75 3.60 20.30
C PRO A 120 -1.50 2.71 20.17
N VAL A 121 -1.17 2.30 18.93
CA VAL A 121 0.00 1.46 18.64
C VAL A 121 1.31 2.20 18.89
N HIS A 122 1.40 3.48 18.51
CA HIS A 122 2.57 4.30 18.78
C HIS A 122 2.79 4.53 20.28
N GLU A 123 1.71 4.79 21.04
CA GLU A 123 1.78 4.94 22.49
C GLU A 123 2.27 3.65 23.16
N PHE A 124 1.66 2.50 22.80
CA PHE A 124 2.07 1.18 23.27
C PHE A 124 3.56 0.91 22.98
N GLN A 125 4.01 1.09 21.73
CA GLN A 125 5.40 0.83 21.38
C GLN A 125 6.39 1.76 22.09
N ARG A 126 5.99 3.00 22.39
CA ARG A 126 6.83 3.93 23.14
C ARG A 126 7.04 3.45 24.58
N GLU A 127 5.98 2.97 25.22
CA GLU A 127 6.06 2.40 26.56
C GLU A 127 6.83 1.08 26.58
N ALA A 128 6.43 0.13 25.72
CA ALA A 128 7.07 -1.17 25.59
C ALA A 128 8.55 -1.05 25.18
N GLY A 129 8.88 -0.10 24.30
CA GLY A 129 10.26 0.20 23.90
C GLY A 129 11.12 0.73 25.04
N ARG A 130 10.57 1.57 25.93
CA ARG A 130 11.26 2.01 27.15
C ARG A 130 11.51 0.84 28.10
N ALA A 131 10.54 -0.05 28.27
CA ALA A 131 10.69 -1.26 29.08
C ALA A 131 11.75 -2.20 28.49
N TYR A 132 11.72 -2.43 27.19
CA TYR A 132 12.70 -3.20 26.44
C TYR A 132 14.11 -2.63 26.59
N GLY A 133 14.29 -1.31 26.47
CA GLY A 133 15.58 -0.66 26.69
C GLY A 133 16.14 -0.87 28.10
N ARG A 134 15.29 -0.82 29.14
CA ARG A 134 15.68 -1.15 30.52
C ARG A 134 16.09 -2.62 30.65
N ALA A 135 15.32 -3.54 30.06
CA ALA A 135 15.63 -4.96 30.08
C ALA A 135 16.97 -5.26 29.38
N LEU A 136 17.26 -4.62 28.25
CA LEU A 136 18.55 -4.75 27.57
C LEU A 136 19.72 -4.25 28.44
N ALA A 137 19.55 -3.10 29.11
CA ALA A 137 20.56 -2.57 30.01
C ALA A 137 20.84 -3.51 31.19
N GLN A 138 19.77 -4.12 31.75
CA GLN A 138 19.89 -5.13 32.80
C GLN A 138 20.65 -6.37 32.30
N VAL A 139 20.26 -6.92 31.14
CA VAL A 139 20.96 -8.07 30.52
C VAL A 139 22.44 -7.75 30.24
N ALA A 140 22.75 -6.53 29.81
CA ALA A 140 24.14 -6.10 29.61
C ALA A 140 24.94 -6.06 30.93
N SER A 141 24.32 -5.57 32.01
CA SER A 141 24.93 -5.56 33.35
C SER A 141 25.15 -6.98 33.89
N GLU A 142 24.16 -7.86 33.76
CA GLU A 142 24.25 -9.26 34.20
C GLU A 142 25.34 -10.03 33.44
N LYS A 143 25.47 -9.78 32.13
CA LYS A 143 26.56 -10.35 31.31
C LYS A 143 27.94 -9.95 31.81
N ALA A 144 28.11 -8.72 32.31
CA ALA A 144 29.39 -8.23 32.80
C ALA A 144 29.83 -8.89 34.11
N THR A 145 28.88 -9.34 34.94
CA THR A 145 29.16 -10.00 36.23
C THR A 145 29.08 -11.53 36.17
N ARG A 146 28.88 -12.10 34.97
CA ARG A 146 28.57 -13.52 34.77
C ARG A 146 29.78 -14.42 35.08
N LYS A 147 29.53 -15.50 35.81
CA LYS A 147 30.49 -16.60 36.04
C LYS A 147 30.26 -17.74 35.04
N LYS A 148 31.28 -18.58 34.85
CA LYS A 148 31.28 -19.67 33.85
C LYS A 148 30.10 -20.66 33.96
N ASN A 149 29.52 -20.81 35.16
CA ASN A 149 28.46 -21.78 35.45
C ASN A 149 27.06 -21.15 35.62
N ASP A 150 26.92 -19.83 35.39
CA ASP A 150 25.62 -19.18 35.51
C ASP A 150 24.70 -19.55 34.33
N PRO A 151 23.38 -19.69 34.54
CA PRO A 151 22.43 -19.99 33.47
C PRO A 151 22.51 -18.96 32.33
N PRO A 152 22.11 -19.32 31.10
CA PRO A 152 22.03 -18.39 29.99
C PRO A 152 21.07 -17.24 30.32
N ILE A 153 21.49 -16.00 30.07
CA ILE A 153 20.62 -14.83 30.24
C ILE A 153 19.68 -14.76 29.04
N GLU A 154 18.39 -14.76 29.32
CA GLU A 154 17.35 -14.64 28.30
C GLU A 154 17.37 -13.24 27.69
N LYS A 155 17.42 -13.16 26.35
CA LYS A 155 17.39 -11.88 25.65
C LYS A 155 15.95 -11.39 25.60
N PRO A 156 15.64 -10.15 26.02
CA PRO A 156 14.30 -9.62 25.88
C PRO A 156 13.90 -9.57 24.40
N ILE A 157 12.61 -9.76 24.13
CA ILE A 157 12.05 -9.73 22.77
C ILE A 157 11.71 -8.27 22.41
N PRO A 158 12.17 -7.75 21.26
CA PRO A 158 11.75 -6.44 20.74
C PRO A 158 10.22 -6.37 20.57
N PRO A 159 9.53 -5.40 21.21
CA PRO A 159 8.06 -5.34 21.22
C PRO A 159 7.47 -4.55 20.05
N PHE A 160 8.27 -4.22 19.03
CA PHE A 160 7.87 -3.32 17.96
C PHE A 160 6.95 -4.03 16.94
N ARG A 161 5.79 -3.43 16.69
CA ARG A 161 4.75 -3.89 15.76
C ARG A 161 4.69 -3.08 14.46
N LEU A 162 5.27 -1.88 14.39
CA LEU A 162 5.23 -1.02 13.20
C LEU A 162 6.61 -0.78 12.61
N CYS A 163 6.70 -0.83 11.28
CA CYS A 163 7.80 -0.28 10.51
C CYS A 163 7.25 0.62 9.38
N ALA A 164 7.90 1.76 9.15
CA ALA A 164 7.51 2.73 8.11
C ALA A 164 8.37 2.62 6.84
N ASP A 165 9.58 2.08 7.00
CA ASP A 165 10.49 1.73 5.93
C ASP A 165 11.24 0.47 6.38
N ALA A 166 11.34 -0.51 5.49
CA ALA A 166 12.04 -1.76 5.75
C ALA A 166 12.55 -2.38 4.45
N THR A 167 13.82 -2.78 4.45
CA THR A 167 14.31 -3.76 3.47
C THR A 167 13.77 -5.14 3.82
N ILE A 168 13.72 -6.06 2.85
CA ILE A 168 13.31 -7.45 3.10
C ILE A 168 14.21 -8.12 4.15
N GLU A 169 15.51 -7.84 4.13
CA GLU A 169 16.45 -8.43 5.08
C GLU A 169 16.24 -7.85 6.49
N GLY A 170 15.89 -6.55 6.59
CA GLY A 170 15.49 -5.91 7.84
C GLY A 170 14.18 -6.47 8.40
N LEU A 171 13.17 -6.66 7.54
CA LEU A 171 11.89 -7.27 7.91
C LEU A 171 12.08 -8.72 8.39
N ARG A 172 12.92 -9.50 7.70
CA ARG A 172 13.28 -10.88 8.12
C ARG A 172 13.90 -10.91 9.50
N ARG A 173 14.88 -10.04 9.77
CA ARG A 173 15.51 -9.92 11.08
C ARG A 173 14.53 -9.47 12.15
N SER A 174 13.64 -8.53 11.81
CA SER A 174 12.59 -8.04 12.71
C SER A 174 11.66 -9.17 13.16
N PHE A 175 11.26 -10.06 12.25
CA PHE A 175 10.46 -11.22 12.62
C PHE A 175 11.25 -12.29 13.35
N ASP A 176 12.51 -12.54 12.95
CA ASP A 176 13.38 -13.54 13.59
C ASP A 176 13.63 -13.22 15.06
N GLU A 177 13.91 -11.95 15.38
CA GLU A 177 14.21 -11.51 16.74
C GLU A 177 12.98 -11.05 17.53
N GLY A 178 11.93 -10.58 16.85
CA GLY A 178 10.78 -9.88 17.45
C GLY A 178 9.47 -10.66 17.47
N VAL A 179 8.39 -9.91 17.71
CA VAL A 179 7.02 -10.44 17.79
C VAL A 179 6.52 -10.97 16.44
N ALA A 180 5.63 -11.97 16.49
CA ALA A 180 5.06 -12.61 15.31
C ALA A 180 4.06 -11.73 14.54
N SER A 181 3.60 -10.61 15.09
CA SER A 181 2.62 -9.71 14.47
C SER A 181 3.19 -8.32 14.27
N GLN A 182 3.40 -7.96 13.01
CA GLN A 182 4.00 -6.69 12.60
C GLN A 182 3.22 -6.04 11.46
N GLY A 183 3.51 -4.79 11.18
CA GLY A 183 2.82 -3.94 10.22
C GLY A 183 3.78 -3.04 9.45
N LEU A 184 3.66 -3.01 8.13
CA LEU A 184 4.37 -2.08 7.25
C LEU A 184 3.44 -0.91 6.87
N PHE A 185 3.57 0.22 7.58
CA PHE A 185 2.68 1.39 7.45
C PHE A 185 3.47 2.62 7.03
N SER A 186 3.20 3.14 5.83
CA SER A 186 3.97 4.24 5.25
C SER A 186 3.08 5.22 4.51
N THR A 187 3.14 6.50 4.91
CA THR A 187 2.48 7.60 4.19
C THR A 187 3.22 8.01 2.91
N GLU A 188 4.45 7.49 2.75
CA GLU A 188 5.31 7.62 1.58
C GLU A 188 5.57 6.24 0.94
N GLY A 189 4.50 5.49 0.66
CA GLY A 189 4.60 4.15 0.06
C GLY A 189 5.40 4.12 -1.25
N GLY A 190 5.52 5.25 -1.96
CA GLY A 190 6.36 5.37 -3.14
C GLY A 190 7.84 5.16 -2.83
N ALA A 191 8.33 5.62 -1.67
CA ALA A 191 9.68 5.38 -1.21
C ALA A 191 9.89 3.92 -0.80
N VAL A 192 8.90 3.29 -0.16
CA VAL A 192 8.94 1.84 0.14
C VAL A 192 8.97 1.01 -1.15
N LEU A 193 8.19 1.42 -2.16
CA LEU A 193 8.11 0.77 -3.46
C LEU A 193 9.24 1.14 -4.43
N ALA A 194 10.03 2.17 -4.15
CA ALA A 194 11.19 2.60 -4.94
C ALA A 194 12.53 2.40 -4.20
N GLY A 195 12.49 1.98 -2.94
CA GLY A 195 13.66 1.77 -2.09
C GLY A 195 14.50 0.57 -2.51
N HIS A 196 15.57 0.30 -1.75
CA HIS A 196 16.56 -0.75 -2.07
C HIS A 196 15.95 -2.16 -2.24
N GLY A 197 14.80 -2.44 -1.63
CA GLY A 197 14.06 -3.71 -1.81
C GLY A 197 13.34 -3.82 -3.15
N MET A 198 13.07 -2.72 -3.85
CA MET A 198 12.27 -2.67 -5.08
C MET A 198 13.04 -2.12 -6.28
N THR A 199 14.37 -2.15 -6.23
CA THR A 199 15.21 -2.00 -7.43
C THR A 199 14.83 -3.07 -8.46
N PRO A 200 15.01 -2.83 -9.77
CA PRO A 200 14.65 -3.80 -10.81
C PRO A 200 15.18 -5.21 -10.53
N GLU A 201 16.35 -5.34 -9.91
CA GLU A 201 17.00 -6.61 -9.58
C GLU A 201 16.35 -7.33 -8.37
N ASN A 202 15.90 -6.59 -7.35
CA ASN A 202 15.37 -7.15 -6.10
C ASN A 202 13.84 -7.17 -6.01
N ARG A 203 13.15 -6.42 -6.87
CA ARG A 203 11.70 -6.19 -6.85
C ARG A 203 10.88 -7.47 -6.83
N THR A 204 11.15 -8.39 -7.75
CA THR A 204 10.42 -9.66 -7.84
C THR A 204 10.57 -10.49 -6.57
N LYS A 205 11.78 -10.54 -6.01
CA LYS A 205 12.07 -11.28 -4.76
C LYS A 205 11.36 -10.67 -3.56
N THR A 206 11.35 -9.34 -3.48
CA THR A 206 10.65 -8.59 -2.42
C THR A 206 9.16 -8.80 -2.49
N ALA A 207 8.56 -8.58 -3.65
CA ALA A 207 7.13 -8.78 -3.85
C ALA A 207 6.73 -10.25 -3.62
N ALA A 208 7.52 -11.23 -4.06
CA ALA A 208 7.28 -12.64 -3.75
C ALA A 208 7.33 -12.93 -2.23
N THR A 209 8.27 -12.31 -1.50
CA THR A 209 8.35 -12.44 -0.04
C THR A 209 7.11 -11.85 0.63
N LEU A 210 6.70 -10.64 0.24
CA LEU A 210 5.49 -10.00 0.77
C LEU A 210 4.21 -10.78 0.44
N CYS A 211 4.10 -11.36 -0.75
CA CYS A 211 3.02 -12.29 -1.11
C CYS A 211 3.01 -13.50 -0.18
N GLY A 212 4.17 -14.12 0.05
CA GLY A 212 4.30 -15.28 0.93
C GLY A 212 3.91 -14.98 2.38
N LEU A 213 4.31 -13.81 2.90
CA LEU A 213 3.92 -13.35 4.23
C LEU A 213 2.42 -13.15 4.35
N TRP A 214 1.77 -12.59 3.33
CA TRP A 214 0.33 -12.38 3.30
C TRP A 214 -0.46 -13.70 3.15
N ASP A 215 0.01 -14.62 2.30
CA ASP A 215 -0.66 -15.90 2.04
C ASP A 215 -0.53 -16.87 3.22
N ARG A 216 0.70 -17.07 3.71
CA ARG A 216 1.06 -18.20 4.59
C ARG A 216 1.69 -17.77 5.91
N GLY A 217 2.17 -16.53 6.03
CA GLY A 217 2.80 -16.08 7.27
C GLY A 217 4.06 -16.88 7.62
N HIS A 218 4.86 -17.23 6.61
CA HIS A 218 6.04 -18.08 6.78
C HIS A 218 7.30 -17.42 6.22
N LEU A 219 8.39 -17.45 6.99
CA LEU A 219 9.73 -17.10 6.56
C LEU A 219 10.61 -18.34 6.59
N SER A 220 11.12 -18.73 5.42
CA SER A 220 12.15 -19.75 5.26
C SER A 220 13.29 -19.17 4.45
N VAL A 221 14.40 -18.86 5.13
CA VAL A 221 15.57 -18.24 4.52
C VAL A 221 16.82 -19.00 4.94
N VAL A 222 17.63 -19.41 3.97
CA VAL A 222 18.96 -19.99 4.19
C VAL A 222 20.00 -19.02 3.65
N ARG A 223 20.96 -18.62 4.48
CA ARG A 223 22.09 -17.79 4.07
C ARG A 223 23.41 -18.47 4.44
N ALA A 224 24.39 -18.38 3.55
CA ALA A 224 25.74 -18.82 3.86
C ALA A 224 26.30 -17.97 5.02
N GLY A 225 26.77 -18.62 6.09
CA GLY A 225 27.36 -17.97 7.27
C GLY A 225 26.38 -17.60 8.40
N GLU A 226 25.11 -17.29 8.10
CA GLU A 226 24.09 -16.93 9.11
C GLU A 226 23.14 -18.10 9.47
N GLY A 227 23.20 -19.22 8.74
CA GLY A 227 22.39 -20.41 9.01
C GLY A 227 21.01 -20.38 8.35
N ARG A 228 20.01 -21.01 9.00
CA ARG A 228 18.63 -21.09 8.53
C ARG A 228 17.71 -20.36 9.50
N THR A 229 16.98 -19.37 9.00
CA THR A 229 15.86 -18.72 9.69
C THR A 229 14.57 -19.39 9.22
N GLU A 230 13.84 -19.95 10.16
CA GLU A 230 12.56 -20.63 9.93
C GLU A 230 11.52 -20.13 10.94
N ARG A 231 10.52 -19.39 10.47
CA ARG A 231 9.44 -18.86 11.32
C ARG A 231 8.10 -19.11 10.66
N TYR A 232 7.21 -19.79 11.38
CA TYR A 232 5.82 -20.06 11.01
C TYR A 232 4.89 -19.13 11.79
N GLY A 233 3.63 -19.04 11.37
CA GLY A 233 2.65 -18.29 12.14
C GLY A 233 2.92 -16.78 12.28
N ILE A 234 3.78 -16.17 11.46
CA ILE A 234 3.99 -14.72 11.52
C ILE A 234 2.94 -14.00 10.67
N ARG A 235 2.72 -12.73 10.97
CA ARG A 235 1.61 -11.93 10.44
C ARG A 235 2.12 -10.56 10.08
N LEU A 236 1.90 -10.19 8.81
CA LEU A 236 2.25 -8.87 8.29
C LEU A 236 1.00 -8.23 7.69
N SER A 237 0.52 -7.17 8.32
CA SER A 237 -0.42 -6.23 7.70
C SER A 237 0.36 -5.08 7.06
N SER A 238 -0.24 -4.38 6.11
CA SER A 238 0.41 -3.24 5.48
C SER A 238 -0.60 -2.17 5.09
N HIS A 239 -0.18 -0.91 5.20
CA HIS A 239 -0.90 0.22 4.62
C HIS A 239 0.10 1.14 3.95
N LEU A 240 0.01 1.23 2.63
CA LEU A 240 0.88 2.09 1.83
C LEU A 240 0.06 3.21 1.22
N LEU A 241 0.48 4.45 1.42
CA LEU A 241 -0.14 5.60 0.76
C LEU A 241 0.75 6.07 -0.38
N LEU A 242 0.20 6.13 -1.58
CA LEU A 242 0.88 6.58 -2.78
C LEU A 242 0.33 7.92 -3.26
N GLN A 243 1.19 8.70 -3.91
CA GLN A 243 0.72 9.79 -4.77
C GLN A 243 0.25 9.21 -6.10
N PRO A 244 -0.74 9.82 -6.78
CA PRO A 244 -1.19 9.35 -8.10
C PRO A 244 -0.05 9.24 -9.11
N ALA A 245 0.93 10.16 -9.09
CA ALA A 245 2.09 10.11 -9.97
C ALA A 245 2.96 8.85 -9.79
N ALA A 246 3.05 8.30 -8.57
CA ALA A 246 3.78 7.08 -8.30
C ALA A 246 3.02 5.82 -8.74
N LEU A 247 1.69 5.91 -8.87
CA LEU A 247 0.85 4.77 -9.24
C LEU A 247 1.14 4.28 -10.66
N GLY A 248 1.36 5.19 -11.61
CA GLY A 248 1.63 4.85 -13.02
C GLY A 248 2.87 3.96 -13.18
N ASP A 249 3.98 4.36 -12.56
CA ASP A 249 5.25 3.62 -12.60
C ASP A 249 5.11 2.23 -11.94
N VAL A 250 4.32 2.15 -10.86
CA VAL A 250 4.11 0.95 -10.04
C VAL A 250 3.17 -0.06 -10.72
N LEU A 251 2.11 0.43 -11.37
CA LEU A 251 1.15 -0.43 -12.05
C LEU A 251 1.62 -0.85 -13.43
N ALA A 252 2.45 -0.07 -14.13
CA ALA A 252 2.99 -0.44 -15.44
C ALA A 252 3.91 -1.68 -15.40
N ASP A 253 4.31 -2.12 -14.20
CA ASP A 253 5.16 -3.28 -14.01
C ASP A 253 4.38 -4.61 -14.13
N GLU A 254 4.44 -5.21 -15.31
CA GLU A 254 3.85 -6.52 -15.60
C GLU A 254 4.42 -7.65 -14.73
N SER A 255 5.65 -7.52 -14.21
CA SER A 255 6.27 -8.55 -13.37
C SER A 255 5.57 -8.67 -12.00
N LEU A 256 5.21 -7.54 -11.39
CA LEU A 256 4.49 -7.49 -10.12
C LEU A 256 3.05 -7.98 -10.26
N ALA A 257 2.40 -7.61 -11.37
CA ALA A 257 1.07 -8.12 -11.70
C ALA A 257 1.08 -9.64 -11.92
N GLY A 258 2.10 -10.15 -12.63
CA GLY A 258 2.25 -11.57 -12.95
C GLY A 258 2.43 -12.49 -11.74
N ILE A 259 3.11 -12.04 -10.69
CA ILE A 259 3.26 -12.80 -9.43
C ILE A 259 2.08 -12.60 -8.45
N GLY A 260 1.08 -11.81 -8.85
CA GLY A 260 -0.12 -11.54 -8.07
C GLY A 260 0.07 -10.59 -6.89
N PHE A 261 1.11 -9.74 -6.90
CA PHE A 261 1.37 -8.81 -5.80
C PHE A 261 0.20 -7.83 -5.57
N TRP A 262 -0.21 -7.11 -6.62
CA TRP A 262 -1.29 -6.11 -6.54
C TRP A 262 -2.66 -6.68 -6.18
N PRO A 263 -3.08 -7.85 -6.70
CA PRO A 263 -4.34 -8.49 -6.28
C PRO A 263 -4.52 -8.74 -4.78
N ARG A 264 -3.46 -8.65 -3.96
CA ARG A 264 -3.54 -8.80 -2.49
C ARG A 264 -3.86 -7.48 -1.77
N PHE A 265 -3.82 -6.36 -2.47
CA PHE A 265 -4.04 -5.04 -1.88
C PHE A 265 -5.50 -4.58 -2.05
N LEU A 266 -6.10 -4.13 -0.95
CA LEU A 266 -7.33 -3.36 -0.95
C LEU A 266 -7.00 -1.92 -1.34
N LEU A 267 -7.44 -1.50 -2.53
CA LEU A 267 -7.23 -0.16 -3.05
C LEU A 267 -8.36 0.77 -2.62
N ALA A 268 -7.98 1.92 -2.07
CA ALA A 268 -8.85 3.07 -1.91
C ALA A 268 -8.26 4.26 -2.68
N TRP A 269 -9.11 4.95 -3.43
CA TRP A 269 -8.71 6.15 -4.15
C TRP A 269 -9.74 7.23 -3.90
N PRO A 270 -9.61 7.98 -2.78
CA PRO A 270 -10.48 9.12 -2.51
C PRO A 270 -10.37 10.21 -3.57
N ALA A 271 -11.46 10.94 -3.77
CA ALA A 271 -11.45 12.17 -4.55
C ALA A 271 -10.55 13.24 -3.89
N PRO A 272 -9.92 14.14 -4.69
CA PRO A 272 -9.16 15.26 -4.15
C PRO A 272 -10.01 16.12 -3.20
N LEU A 273 -9.41 16.60 -2.12
CA LEU A 273 -10.14 17.42 -1.14
C LEU A 273 -10.48 18.82 -1.68
N ALA A 274 -11.69 19.28 -1.37
CA ALA A 274 -12.03 20.69 -1.50
C ALA A 274 -11.27 21.55 -0.46
N PRO A 275 -11.09 22.86 -0.69
CA PRO A 275 -10.51 23.77 0.29
C PRO A 275 -11.18 23.68 1.66
N ARG A 276 -10.38 23.39 2.68
CA ARG A 276 -10.82 23.17 4.06
C ARG A 276 -11.02 24.49 4.80
N LYS A 277 -11.88 24.48 5.81
CA LYS A 277 -12.03 25.59 6.78
C LYS A 277 -11.52 25.14 8.13
N PHE A 278 -10.88 26.02 8.89
CA PHE A 278 -10.51 25.68 10.26
C PHE A 278 -11.74 25.27 11.07
N ARG A 279 -11.67 24.11 11.73
CA ARG A 279 -12.66 23.62 12.68
C ARG A 279 -11.93 23.04 13.88
N PRO A 280 -12.20 23.49 15.11
CA PRO A 280 -11.57 22.91 16.28
C PRO A 280 -12.07 21.47 16.44
N TRP A 281 -11.15 20.52 16.39
CA TRP A 281 -11.43 19.11 16.64
C TRP A 281 -10.22 18.49 17.32
N ARG A 282 -10.47 17.58 18.26
CA ARG A 282 -9.44 16.80 18.92
C ARG A 282 -9.88 15.34 18.96
N PRO A 283 -9.03 14.38 18.51
CA PRO A 283 -9.37 12.97 18.54
C PRO A 283 -9.84 12.49 19.91
N ASN A 284 -9.18 12.95 20.98
CA ASN A 284 -9.48 12.56 22.35
C ASN A 284 -10.76 13.18 22.95
N ALA A 285 -11.39 14.12 22.24
CA ALA A 285 -12.69 14.68 22.62
C ALA A 285 -13.86 13.98 21.91
N SER A 286 -13.58 13.12 20.93
CA SER A 286 -14.59 12.39 20.18
C SER A 286 -14.91 11.06 20.84
N ALA A 287 -16.19 10.84 21.17
CA ALA A 287 -16.66 9.59 21.75
C ALA A 287 -16.37 8.39 20.82
N ALA A 288 -16.63 8.53 19.51
CA ALA A 288 -16.42 7.44 18.55
C ALA A 288 -14.94 7.08 18.40
N VAL A 289 -14.05 8.06 18.31
CA VAL A 289 -12.59 7.82 18.24
C VAL A 289 -12.06 7.25 19.56
N MET A 290 -12.60 7.68 20.70
CA MET A 290 -12.25 7.12 22.01
C MET A 290 -12.71 5.67 22.17
N THR A 291 -13.91 5.30 21.69
CA THR A 291 -14.35 3.90 21.65
C THR A 291 -13.40 3.02 20.83
N TYR A 292 -13.00 3.50 19.65
CA TYR A 292 -11.98 2.82 18.84
C TYR A 292 -10.65 2.69 19.58
N THR A 293 -10.18 3.76 20.24
CA THR A 293 -8.91 3.79 20.97
C THR A 293 -8.92 2.84 22.17
N CYS A 294 -10.01 2.81 22.94
CA CYS A 294 -10.19 1.85 24.04
C CYS A 294 -10.08 0.41 23.51
N ARG A 295 -10.79 0.09 22.42
CA ARG A 295 -10.72 -1.25 21.83
C ARG A 295 -9.33 -1.60 21.30
N ALA A 296 -8.64 -0.64 20.67
CA ALA A 296 -7.28 -0.84 20.21
C ALA A 296 -6.32 -1.16 21.36
N ASN A 297 -6.44 -0.46 22.49
CA ASN A 297 -5.63 -0.73 23.69
C ASN A 297 -5.92 -2.12 24.27
N GLU A 298 -7.20 -2.53 24.37
CA GLU A 298 -7.56 -3.89 24.81
C GLU A 298 -6.92 -4.99 23.94
N LEU A 299 -6.80 -4.76 22.63
CA LEU A 299 -6.14 -5.69 21.71
C LEU A 299 -4.60 -5.65 21.82
N LEU A 300 -4.02 -4.48 22.12
CA LEU A 300 -2.58 -4.32 22.33
C LEU A 300 -2.10 -4.99 23.61
N ASP A 301 -2.92 -4.97 24.66
CA ASP A 301 -2.64 -5.60 25.96
C ASP A 301 -2.66 -7.14 25.89
N ARG A 302 -3.21 -7.72 24.81
CA ARG A 302 -3.16 -9.16 24.60
C ARG A 302 -1.73 -9.60 24.23
N PRO A 303 -1.24 -10.71 24.82
CA PRO A 303 0.05 -11.27 24.44
C PRO A 303 0.00 -11.71 22.97
N VAL A 304 1.08 -11.43 22.24
CA VAL A 304 1.25 -11.93 20.87
C VAL A 304 1.88 -13.32 20.97
N PRO A 305 1.23 -14.39 20.46
CA PRO A 305 1.84 -15.70 20.45
C PRO A 305 3.04 -15.75 19.50
N ASP A 306 3.99 -16.64 19.76
CA ASP A 306 5.14 -16.83 18.88
C ASP A 306 4.76 -17.40 17.51
N ASP A 307 3.64 -18.12 17.45
CA ASP A 307 3.05 -18.74 16.27
C ASP A 307 1.53 -18.45 16.24
N CYS A 308 1.07 -17.73 15.23
CA CYS A 308 -0.34 -17.37 15.04
C CYS A 308 -1.16 -18.41 14.23
N ASP A 309 -0.57 -19.50 13.75
CA ASP A 309 -1.32 -20.53 12.99
C ASP A 309 -2.28 -21.32 13.89
N ALA A 310 -1.98 -21.42 15.18
CA ALA A 310 -2.82 -22.06 16.19
C ALA A 310 -3.90 -21.15 16.82
N LEU A 311 -4.07 -19.92 16.31
CA LEU A 311 -5.09 -19.01 16.82
C LEU A 311 -6.51 -19.55 16.58
N PRO A 312 -7.49 -19.13 17.41
CA PRO A 312 -8.90 -19.43 17.19
C PRO A 312 -9.36 -19.11 15.77
N ILE A 313 -10.20 -19.96 15.21
CA ILE A 313 -10.71 -19.83 13.85
C ILE A 313 -12.13 -19.28 13.92
N ILE A 314 -12.35 -18.15 13.26
CA ILE A 314 -13.68 -17.60 13.05
C ILE A 314 -14.31 -18.35 11.89
N GLU A 315 -15.31 -19.17 12.20
CA GLU A 315 -16.05 -19.97 11.21
C GLU A 315 -17.25 -19.19 10.68
N PRO A 316 -17.49 -19.16 9.36
CA PRO A 316 -18.69 -18.55 8.78
C PRO A 316 -19.93 -19.35 9.12
N THR A 317 -21.02 -18.65 9.43
CA THR A 317 -22.35 -19.28 9.51
C THR A 317 -22.80 -19.78 8.14
N PRO A 318 -23.80 -20.67 8.06
CA PRO A 318 -24.36 -21.10 6.78
C PRO A 318 -24.83 -19.92 5.90
N GLU A 319 -25.42 -18.90 6.50
CA GLU A 319 -25.90 -17.69 5.83
C GLU A 319 -24.74 -16.84 5.29
N ALA A 320 -23.70 -16.65 6.09
CA ALA A 320 -22.47 -15.97 5.67
C ALA A 320 -21.77 -16.73 4.54
N THR A 321 -21.69 -18.05 4.66
CA THR A 321 -21.12 -18.95 3.64
C THR A 321 -21.87 -18.82 2.31
N ALA A 322 -23.20 -18.81 2.35
CA ALA A 322 -24.03 -18.65 1.14
C ALA A 322 -23.78 -17.29 0.44
N MET A 323 -23.64 -16.20 1.20
CA MET A 323 -23.33 -14.88 0.63
C MET A 323 -21.94 -14.81 0.00
N LEU A 324 -20.94 -15.33 0.69
CA LEU A 324 -19.57 -15.40 0.19
C LEU A 324 -19.50 -16.30 -1.06
N ALA A 325 -20.19 -17.43 -1.07
CA ALA A 325 -20.26 -18.34 -2.22
C ALA A 325 -20.89 -17.66 -3.44
N ALA A 326 -22.03 -16.98 -3.25
CA ALA A 326 -22.66 -16.22 -4.32
C ALA A 326 -21.74 -15.11 -4.85
N PHE A 327 -20.94 -14.47 -4.00
CA PHE A 327 -19.94 -13.49 -4.44
C PHE A 327 -18.81 -14.16 -5.23
N PHE A 328 -18.26 -15.28 -4.76
CA PHE A 328 -17.26 -16.07 -5.46
C PHE A 328 -17.70 -16.50 -6.86
N GLU A 329 -18.90 -17.06 -6.98
CA GLU A 329 -19.45 -17.51 -8.27
C GLU A 329 -19.61 -16.35 -9.25
N ARG A 330 -20.08 -15.19 -8.78
CA ARG A 330 -20.14 -13.97 -9.60
C ARG A 330 -18.75 -13.55 -10.07
N MET A 331 -17.76 -13.52 -9.18
CA MET A 331 -16.39 -13.17 -9.55
C MET A 331 -15.77 -14.14 -10.55
N GLU A 332 -16.02 -15.44 -10.43
CA GLU A 332 -15.57 -16.44 -11.42
C GLU A 332 -16.18 -16.21 -12.81
N VAL A 333 -17.46 -15.85 -12.88
CA VAL A 333 -18.14 -15.52 -14.14
C VAL A 333 -17.58 -14.23 -14.73
N GLU A 334 -17.58 -13.14 -13.96
CA GLU A 334 -17.15 -11.82 -14.43
C GLU A 334 -15.68 -11.80 -14.86
N ALA A 335 -14.80 -12.45 -14.08
CA ALA A 335 -13.36 -12.48 -14.37
C ALA A 335 -13.01 -13.28 -15.63
N ARG A 336 -13.89 -14.20 -16.08
CA ARG A 336 -13.62 -15.07 -17.24
C ARG A 336 -14.45 -14.72 -18.46
N ARG A 337 -15.66 -14.22 -18.27
CA ARG A 337 -16.66 -14.04 -19.33
C ARG A 337 -17.30 -12.65 -19.33
N GLY A 338 -17.17 -11.89 -18.24
CA GLY A 338 -17.80 -10.57 -18.10
C GLY A 338 -16.82 -9.41 -18.19
N ASP A 339 -17.13 -8.35 -17.44
CA ASP A 339 -16.48 -7.04 -17.55
C ASP A 339 -15.18 -6.94 -16.73
N LEU A 340 -14.94 -7.92 -15.85
CA LEU A 340 -13.75 -7.97 -15.00
C LEU A 340 -12.57 -8.75 -15.62
N ARG A 341 -12.62 -9.06 -16.92
CA ARG A 341 -11.55 -9.81 -17.62
C ARG A 341 -10.19 -9.11 -17.57
N ASP A 342 -10.18 -7.78 -17.74
CA ASP A 342 -8.95 -6.99 -17.72
C ASP A 342 -8.31 -6.89 -16.33
N VAL A 343 -9.12 -7.14 -15.29
CA VAL A 343 -8.68 -7.20 -13.89
C VAL A 343 -8.88 -8.60 -13.29
N ARG A 344 -8.85 -9.63 -14.13
CA ARG A 344 -9.12 -11.03 -13.73
C ARG A 344 -8.36 -11.48 -12.47
N PRO A 345 -7.05 -11.23 -12.30
CA PRO A 345 -6.34 -11.61 -11.08
C PRO A 345 -6.90 -10.98 -9.80
N PHE A 346 -7.44 -9.76 -9.89
CA PHE A 346 -8.05 -9.04 -8.76
C PHE A 346 -9.44 -9.62 -8.44
N ALA A 347 -10.27 -9.81 -9.47
CA ALA A 347 -11.60 -10.39 -9.31
C ALA A 347 -11.55 -11.79 -8.69
N LEU A 348 -10.64 -12.66 -9.16
CA LEU A 348 -10.48 -14.00 -8.61
C LEU A 348 -9.91 -14.03 -7.17
N ARG A 349 -9.35 -12.91 -6.68
CA ARG A 349 -8.86 -12.77 -5.29
C ARG A 349 -9.87 -12.10 -4.38
N ALA A 350 -10.86 -11.40 -4.94
CA ALA A 350 -11.78 -10.55 -4.19
C ALA A 350 -12.51 -11.30 -3.06
N THR A 351 -12.89 -12.56 -3.27
CA THR A 351 -13.53 -13.37 -2.21
C THR A 351 -12.61 -13.63 -1.02
N GLU A 352 -11.33 -13.92 -1.25
CA GLU A 352 -10.37 -14.11 -0.15
C GLU A 352 -10.19 -12.82 0.65
N LEU A 353 -10.11 -11.68 -0.05
CA LEU A 353 -10.07 -10.36 0.59
C LEU A 353 -11.35 -10.08 1.39
N ALA A 354 -12.52 -10.38 0.84
CA ALA A 354 -13.79 -10.23 1.52
C ALA A 354 -13.85 -11.06 2.82
N CYS A 355 -13.41 -12.32 2.77
CA CYS A 355 -13.31 -13.18 3.96
C CYS A 355 -12.38 -12.60 5.02
N ARG A 356 -11.20 -12.09 4.62
CA ARG A 356 -10.24 -11.50 5.56
C ARG A 356 -10.77 -10.21 6.18
N VAL A 357 -11.39 -9.32 5.39
CA VAL A 357 -12.03 -8.10 5.92
C VAL A 357 -13.15 -8.46 6.89
N ALA A 358 -14.04 -9.38 6.51
CA ALA A 358 -15.11 -9.85 7.39
C ALA A 358 -14.56 -10.45 8.71
N GLY A 359 -13.48 -11.23 8.63
CA GLY A 359 -12.78 -11.77 9.79
C GLY A 359 -12.15 -10.69 10.68
N VAL A 360 -11.56 -9.64 10.10
CA VAL A 360 -11.05 -8.47 10.87
C VAL A 360 -12.19 -7.79 11.61
N LEU A 361 -13.31 -7.52 10.96
CA LEU A 361 -14.48 -6.88 11.58
C LEU A 361 -15.08 -7.75 12.70
N ALA A 362 -15.18 -9.06 12.49
CA ALA A 362 -15.64 -10.01 13.50
C ALA A 362 -14.68 -10.05 14.70
N ALA A 363 -13.38 -10.26 14.46
CA ALA A 363 -12.34 -10.30 15.50
C ALA A 363 -12.26 -8.97 16.27
N TRP A 364 -12.45 -7.84 15.59
CA TRP A 364 -12.49 -6.53 16.22
C TRP A 364 -13.56 -6.44 17.29
N THR A 365 -14.74 -7.01 17.07
CA THR A 365 -15.81 -7.08 18.09
C THR A 365 -15.63 -8.23 19.10
N GLY A 366 -14.68 -9.13 18.86
CA GLY A 366 -14.48 -10.33 19.66
C GLY A 366 -15.48 -11.44 19.35
N ALA A 367 -16.12 -11.41 18.18
CA ALA A 367 -16.99 -12.47 17.71
C ALA A 367 -16.20 -13.74 17.41
N ASP A 368 -16.78 -14.90 17.71
CA ASP A 368 -16.25 -16.23 17.47
C ASP A 368 -16.76 -16.85 16.15
N LYS A 369 -17.77 -16.22 15.53
CA LYS A 369 -18.34 -16.59 14.24
C LYS A 369 -18.37 -15.41 13.29
N LEU A 370 -18.29 -15.72 12.00
CA LEU A 370 -18.45 -14.74 10.94
C LEU A 370 -19.93 -14.74 10.53
N GLU A 371 -20.64 -13.72 10.98
CA GLU A 371 -22.07 -13.56 10.74
C GLU A 371 -22.35 -13.02 9.35
N ALA A 372 -23.62 -13.12 8.94
CA ALA A 372 -24.12 -12.61 7.69
C ALA A 372 -23.76 -11.12 7.45
N GLU A 373 -23.82 -10.31 8.50
CA GLU A 373 -23.45 -8.88 8.45
C GLU A 373 -21.96 -8.68 8.13
N ASN A 374 -21.07 -9.41 8.80
CA ASN A 374 -19.63 -9.35 8.52
C ASN A 374 -19.31 -9.76 7.08
N ALA A 375 -19.96 -10.83 6.58
CA ALA A 375 -19.79 -11.27 5.20
C ALA A 375 -20.22 -10.19 4.20
N ARG A 376 -21.39 -9.56 4.41
CA ARG A 376 -21.89 -8.46 3.58
C ARG A 376 -20.92 -7.29 3.56
N ASP A 377 -20.42 -6.91 4.74
CA ASP A 377 -19.50 -5.81 4.95
C ASP A 377 -18.16 -6.07 4.24
N GLY A 378 -17.58 -7.26 4.43
CA GLY A 378 -16.35 -7.68 3.75
C GLY A 378 -16.49 -7.70 2.22
N ILE A 379 -17.63 -8.19 1.71
CA ILE A 379 -17.93 -8.18 0.27
C ILE A 379 -18.00 -6.74 -0.25
N ALA A 380 -18.67 -5.83 0.45
CA ALA A 380 -18.82 -4.44 0.01
C ALA A 380 -17.47 -3.72 -0.07
N VAL A 381 -16.59 -3.90 0.92
CA VAL A 381 -15.23 -3.32 0.90
C VAL A 381 -14.38 -3.93 -0.22
N ALA A 382 -14.44 -5.25 -0.42
CA ALA A 382 -13.70 -5.91 -1.50
C ALA A 382 -14.21 -5.51 -2.90
N ALA A 383 -15.52 -5.36 -3.07
CA ALA A 383 -16.13 -4.91 -4.32
C ALA A 383 -15.73 -3.46 -4.64
N TYR A 384 -15.81 -2.55 -3.67
CA TYR A 384 -15.31 -1.18 -3.83
C TYR A 384 -13.84 -1.15 -4.27
N SER A 385 -12.99 -1.96 -3.64
CA SER A 385 -11.59 -2.05 -4.03
C SER A 385 -11.41 -2.58 -5.45
N LEU A 386 -12.21 -3.56 -5.87
CA LEU A 386 -12.14 -4.15 -7.21
C LEU A 386 -12.55 -3.14 -8.28
N ASP A 387 -13.63 -2.39 -8.05
CA ASP A 387 -14.06 -1.31 -8.94
C ASP A 387 -12.99 -0.22 -9.03
N THR A 388 -12.37 0.11 -7.90
CA THR A 388 -11.27 1.09 -7.86
C THR A 388 -10.04 0.59 -8.62
N TRP A 389 -9.72 -0.70 -8.51
CA TRP A 389 -8.67 -1.34 -9.32
C TRP A 389 -9.01 -1.33 -10.80
N GLN A 390 -10.24 -1.64 -11.17
CA GLN A 390 -10.70 -1.59 -12.55
C GLN A 390 -10.56 -0.19 -13.14
N ALA A 391 -10.97 0.85 -12.42
CA ALA A 391 -10.80 2.22 -12.85
C ALA A 391 -9.32 2.63 -12.97
N ALA A 392 -8.50 2.28 -11.97
CA ALA A 392 -7.07 2.58 -11.98
C ALA A 392 -6.31 1.89 -13.12
N LEU A 393 -6.76 0.70 -13.51
CA LEU A 393 -6.17 -0.08 -14.60
C LEU A 393 -6.77 0.29 -15.97
N ALA A 394 -8.04 0.71 -16.04
CA ALA A 394 -8.66 1.23 -17.25
C ALA A 394 -7.99 2.52 -17.72
N GLY A 395 -7.48 3.34 -16.80
CA GLY A 395 -6.61 4.49 -17.10
C GLY A 395 -5.30 4.14 -17.83
N LYS A 396 -4.98 2.85 -17.99
CA LYS A 396 -3.85 2.34 -18.80
C LYS A 396 -4.19 2.05 -20.26
N ALA A 397 -5.41 2.32 -20.73
CA ALA A 397 -5.78 2.06 -22.11
C ALA A 397 -4.84 2.75 -23.13
N ASP A 398 -4.18 3.84 -22.72
CA ASP A 398 -3.07 4.44 -23.46
C ASP A 398 -1.76 4.37 -22.64
N PRO A 399 -0.79 3.50 -23.02
CA PRO A 399 0.52 3.42 -22.38
C PRO A 399 1.51 4.51 -22.84
N ALA A 400 1.17 5.30 -23.88
CA ALA A 400 2.00 6.38 -24.38
C ALA A 400 2.37 7.49 -23.37
N PRO A 401 1.53 7.89 -22.40
CA PRO A 401 1.89 8.84 -21.34
C PRO A 401 3.10 8.35 -20.54
N GLY A 402 3.08 7.07 -20.14
CA GLY A 402 4.16 6.45 -19.35
C GLY A 402 5.45 6.31 -20.14
N TRP A 403 5.37 5.98 -21.43
CA TRP A 403 6.53 5.95 -22.32
C TRP A 403 7.15 7.33 -22.50
N ALA A 404 6.32 8.35 -22.73
CA ALA A 404 6.75 9.75 -22.81
C ALA A 404 7.46 10.19 -21.52
N MET A 405 6.86 9.90 -20.36
CA MET A 405 7.44 10.23 -19.06
C MET A 405 8.78 9.53 -18.81
N THR A 406 8.86 8.23 -19.13
CA THR A 406 10.10 7.44 -19.02
C THR A 406 11.21 8.02 -19.90
N LEU A 407 10.88 8.37 -21.14
CA LEU A 407 11.83 8.97 -22.08
C LEU A 407 12.27 10.37 -21.63
N TYR A 408 11.34 11.21 -21.14
CA TYR A 408 11.66 12.54 -20.62
C TYR A 408 12.57 12.46 -19.40
N ARG A 409 12.29 11.57 -18.44
CA ARG A 409 13.15 11.35 -17.27
C ARG A 409 14.58 11.00 -17.66
N TRP A 410 14.71 10.14 -18.67
CA TRP A 410 16.02 9.76 -19.21
C TRP A 410 16.73 10.91 -19.93
N LEU A 411 16.02 11.71 -20.72
CA LEU A 411 16.57 12.88 -21.42
C LEU A 411 16.93 14.01 -20.45
N ALA A 412 16.07 14.30 -19.46
CA ALA A 412 16.25 15.36 -18.47
C ALA A 412 17.45 15.14 -17.53
N ALA A 413 17.96 13.91 -17.44
CA ALA A 413 19.20 13.60 -16.74
C ALA A 413 20.46 13.95 -17.57
N ARG A 414 20.30 14.27 -18.87
CA ARG A 414 21.39 14.49 -19.83
C ARG A 414 21.42 15.96 -20.25
N ALA A 415 22.60 16.59 -20.19
CA ALA A 415 22.77 17.98 -20.59
C ALA A 415 22.87 18.18 -22.11
N GLU A 416 23.28 17.13 -22.83
CA GLU A 416 23.59 17.19 -24.26
C GLU A 416 22.47 16.57 -25.12
N PRO A 417 22.24 17.08 -26.34
CA PRO A 417 21.32 16.48 -27.30
C PRO A 417 21.70 15.03 -27.61
N THR A 418 20.69 14.18 -27.73
CA THR A 418 20.88 12.76 -28.10
C THR A 418 20.39 12.52 -29.52
N LEU A 419 21.16 11.81 -30.34
CA LEU A 419 20.72 11.48 -31.71
C LEU A 419 19.54 10.50 -31.67
N LEU A 420 18.51 10.75 -32.48
CA LEU A 420 17.31 9.90 -32.56
C LEU A 420 17.63 8.44 -32.90
N ARG A 421 18.64 8.22 -33.77
CA ARG A 421 19.10 6.87 -34.13
C ARG A 421 19.64 6.09 -32.94
N ASP A 422 20.25 6.77 -31.98
CA ASP A 422 20.89 6.15 -30.82
C ASP A 422 19.88 5.75 -29.74
N LEU A 423 18.66 6.30 -29.79
CA LEU A 423 17.58 5.91 -28.86
C LEU A 423 17.24 4.42 -28.96
N THR A 424 17.43 3.79 -30.12
CA THR A 424 17.25 2.33 -30.29
C THR A 424 18.15 1.51 -29.37
N LYS A 425 19.31 2.06 -28.98
CA LYS A 425 20.32 1.37 -28.17
C LYS A 425 20.41 1.92 -26.75
N LEU A 426 20.34 3.25 -26.60
CA LEU A 426 20.67 3.96 -25.37
C LEU A 426 19.46 4.27 -24.47
N ALA A 427 18.27 4.42 -25.05
CA ALA A 427 17.07 4.75 -24.28
C ALA A 427 16.71 3.61 -23.30
N PRO A 428 15.85 3.84 -22.29
CA PRO A 428 15.35 2.78 -21.42
C PRO A 428 14.69 1.67 -22.24
N ALA A 429 14.91 0.41 -21.85
CA ALA A 429 14.48 -0.76 -22.63
C ALA A 429 12.98 -0.75 -22.97
N SER A 430 12.14 -0.23 -22.06
CA SER A 430 10.69 -0.11 -22.21
C SER A 430 10.24 0.77 -23.38
N VAL A 431 11.08 1.73 -23.81
CA VAL A 431 10.77 2.71 -24.88
C VAL A 431 11.65 2.55 -26.12
N ARG A 432 12.52 1.53 -26.20
CA ARG A 432 13.34 1.24 -27.40
C ARG A 432 12.55 0.77 -28.62
N PRO A 433 11.47 -0.04 -28.50
CA PRO A 433 10.69 -0.47 -29.65
C PRO A 433 10.16 0.73 -30.44
N SER A 434 10.31 0.73 -31.77
CA SER A 434 10.02 1.88 -32.63
C SER A 434 8.63 2.47 -32.40
N ALA A 435 7.58 1.62 -32.39
CA ALA A 435 6.20 2.06 -32.16
C ALA A 435 6.01 2.80 -30.83
N ARG A 436 6.68 2.36 -29.75
CA ARG A 436 6.58 2.99 -28.42
C ARG A 436 7.37 4.28 -28.35
N ARG A 437 8.58 4.25 -28.92
CA ARG A 437 9.49 5.39 -28.98
C ARG A 437 8.86 6.56 -29.73
N ASP A 438 8.30 6.28 -30.89
CA ASP A 438 7.79 7.32 -31.78
C ASP A 438 6.55 7.98 -31.14
N GLN A 439 5.65 7.20 -30.54
CA GLN A 439 4.53 7.71 -29.73
C GLN A 439 5.00 8.55 -28.53
N ALA A 440 6.05 8.10 -27.82
CA ALA A 440 6.62 8.86 -26.71
C ALA A 440 7.18 10.21 -27.16
N ILE A 441 7.94 10.23 -28.27
CA ILE A 441 8.51 11.45 -28.85
C ILE A 441 7.41 12.41 -29.28
N ASP A 442 6.39 11.93 -29.99
CA ASP A 442 5.30 12.76 -30.50
C ASP A 442 4.52 13.43 -29.37
N ARG A 443 4.29 12.69 -28.27
CA ARG A 443 3.64 13.24 -27.08
C ARG A 443 4.51 14.27 -26.37
N LEU A 444 5.82 14.02 -26.24
CA LEU A 444 6.76 14.96 -25.64
C LEU A 444 6.88 16.26 -26.44
N LYS A 445 6.91 16.17 -27.78
CA LYS A 445 6.87 17.33 -28.67
C LYS A 445 5.59 18.11 -28.48
N SER A 446 4.45 17.42 -28.47
CA SER A 446 3.12 18.04 -28.29
C SER A 446 2.99 18.76 -26.94
N ALA A 447 3.66 18.26 -25.90
CA ALA A 447 3.71 18.88 -24.58
C ALA A 447 4.79 19.97 -24.44
N GLY A 448 5.59 20.24 -25.49
CA GLY A 448 6.69 21.21 -25.45
C GLY A 448 7.87 20.79 -24.57
N LEU A 449 7.94 19.52 -24.15
CA LEU A 449 8.93 19.00 -23.21
C LEU A 449 10.24 18.60 -23.87
N VAL A 450 10.27 18.44 -25.19
CA VAL A 450 11.50 18.17 -25.94
C VAL A 450 11.57 19.07 -27.16
N ASP A 451 12.80 19.40 -27.53
CA ASP A 451 13.10 19.96 -28.85
C ASP A 451 13.72 18.86 -29.71
N VAL A 452 13.31 18.80 -30.97
CA VAL A 452 13.81 17.82 -31.94
C VAL A 452 14.26 18.57 -33.19
N THR A 453 15.56 18.77 -33.28
CA THR A 453 16.25 19.53 -34.32
C THR A 453 17.38 18.70 -34.92
N ASP A 454 17.50 18.72 -36.25
CA ASP A 454 18.58 18.07 -37.01
C ASP A 454 18.85 16.60 -36.66
N GLY A 455 17.80 15.83 -36.39
CA GLY A 455 17.90 14.41 -36.05
C GLY A 455 18.37 14.13 -34.62
N SER A 456 18.42 15.16 -33.77
CA SER A 456 18.70 15.07 -32.33
C SER A 456 17.45 15.40 -31.51
N ILE A 457 17.43 14.96 -30.25
CA ILE A 457 16.38 15.24 -29.27
C ILE A 457 17.02 15.75 -27.97
N LEU A 458 16.45 16.81 -27.40
CA LEU A 458 16.91 17.44 -26.17
C LEU A 458 15.73 17.74 -25.23
N ALA A 459 15.89 17.50 -23.93
CA ALA A 459 14.88 17.87 -22.94
C ALA A 459 14.80 19.40 -22.77
N GLN A 460 13.58 19.94 -22.72
CA GLN A 460 13.32 21.36 -22.56
C GLN A 460 12.91 21.73 -21.13
N GLY A 461 13.23 22.96 -20.74
CA GLY A 461 12.83 23.55 -19.46
C GLY A 461 13.50 22.93 -18.22
N VAL A 462 14.63 22.26 -18.39
CA VAL A 462 15.46 21.68 -17.31
C VAL A 462 16.73 22.51 -17.13
N THR A 463 17.14 22.73 -15.89
CA THR A 463 18.43 23.30 -15.52
C THR A 463 19.35 22.19 -15.04
N HIS A 464 20.48 22.03 -15.71
CA HIS A 464 21.60 21.24 -15.21
C HIS A 464 22.48 22.20 -14.40
N ALA A 465 22.67 21.92 -13.11
CA ALA A 465 23.66 22.66 -12.32
C ALA A 465 25.00 22.59 -13.07
N ARG A 466 25.62 23.74 -13.35
CA ARG A 466 26.99 23.77 -13.84
C ARG A 466 27.86 23.09 -12.77
N GLN A 467 28.57 22.05 -13.16
CA GLN A 467 29.61 21.44 -12.32
C GLN A 467 30.67 22.49 -11.94
#